data_AF-A0A078ABS5-F1
#
_entry.id   AF-A0A078ABS5-F1
#
_cell.length_a   1.000
_cell.length_b   1.000
_cell.length_c   1.000
_cell.angle_alpha   90.00
_cell.angle_beta   90.00
_cell.angle_gamma   90.00
#
_symmetry.space_group_name_H-M   'P 1'
#
loop_
_entity.id
_entity.type
_entity.pdbx_description
1 polymer ?
#
loop_
_entity_poly.entity_id
_entity_poly.type
_entity_poly.pdbx_seq_one_letter_code
_entity_poly.pdbx_strand_id
1 'polypeptide(L)'
;MITEREEIFTTAELNKTDLFPNYIVVRRQINNETNDAGEWQGFIRDLKQTIRKTVSKSKSEVISTHQSELSNLKKLIDGFQKEDFVQLKHEIKQEIEQKVQTIRGDMDGLKVEIKGDMDFLKTSISQILQKLNNQSADI
;
A
#
# COMPACT_ATOMS: atom_id res chain seq x y z
N MET A 1 28.21 19.67 0.47
CA MET A 1 28.92 20.86 1.00
C MET A 1 28.01 21.94 1.62
N ILE A 2 26.77 22.18 1.16
CA ILE A 2 25.80 23.05 1.89
C ILE A 2 24.86 22.21 2.77
N THR A 3 24.34 21.10 2.25
CA THR A 3 23.39 20.21 2.95
C THR A 3 23.90 19.66 4.28
N GLU A 4 25.18 19.25 4.36
CA GLU A 4 25.77 18.71 5.61
C GLU A 4 25.93 19.78 6.71
N ARG A 5 25.92 21.08 6.36
CA ARG A 5 26.04 22.18 7.33
C ARG A 5 24.68 22.66 7.84
N GLU A 6 23.61 22.49 7.08
CA GLU A 6 22.24 22.86 7.47
C GLU A 6 21.65 21.88 8.50
N GLU A 7 22.13 20.63 8.53
CA GLU A 7 21.70 19.59 9.46
C GLU A 7 22.07 19.87 10.93
N ILE A 8 23.01 20.80 11.14
CA ILE A 8 23.49 21.21 12.48
C ILE A 8 22.57 22.28 13.10
N PHE A 9 21.75 22.96 12.29
CA PHE A 9 20.88 24.03 12.77
C PHE A 9 19.46 23.53 13.01
N THR A 10 18.90 23.92 14.15
CA THR A 10 17.47 23.77 14.39
C THR A 10 16.66 24.69 13.48
N THR A 11 15.39 24.36 13.24
CA THR A 11 14.49 25.20 12.42
C THR A 11 14.37 26.62 12.96
N ALA A 12 14.47 26.80 14.27
CA ALA A 12 14.47 28.11 14.91
C ALA A 12 15.74 28.93 14.58
N GLU A 13 16.89 28.28 14.42
CA GLU A 13 18.17 28.93 14.12
C GLU A 13 18.30 29.32 12.66
N LEU A 14 17.75 28.51 11.75
CA LEU A 14 17.69 28.84 10.32
C LEU A 14 16.89 30.12 10.04
N ASN A 15 15.98 30.50 10.95
CA ASN A 15 15.20 31.73 10.87
C ASN A 15 15.86 32.94 11.54
N LYS A 16 17.04 32.78 12.18
CA LYS A 16 17.76 33.90 12.80
C LYS A 16 18.45 34.73 11.72
N THR A 17 17.99 35.96 11.54
CA THR A 17 18.54 36.92 10.58
C THR A 17 19.99 37.31 10.84
N ASP A 18 20.46 37.13 12.09
CA ASP A 18 21.86 37.39 12.46
C ASP A 18 22.84 36.37 11.88
N LEU A 19 22.37 35.12 11.71
CA LEU A 19 23.14 34.02 11.12
C LEU A 19 22.88 33.92 9.61
N PHE A 20 21.63 34.15 9.19
CA PHE A 20 21.17 34.01 7.80
C PHE A 20 20.46 35.30 7.35
N PRO A 21 21.21 36.36 7.01
CA PRO A 21 20.62 37.62 6.59
C PRO A 21 19.93 37.50 5.22
N ASN A 22 18.81 38.20 5.06
CA ASN A 22 18.03 38.26 3.82
C ASN A 22 18.61 39.25 2.77
N TYR A 23 19.92 39.48 2.80
CA TYR A 23 20.60 40.36 1.86
C TYR A 23 21.98 39.82 1.52
N ILE A 24 22.45 40.20 0.32
CA ILE A 24 23.80 39.91 -0.14
C ILE A 24 24.49 41.25 -0.34
N VAL A 25 25.68 41.40 0.25
CA VAL A 25 26.52 42.58 0.03
C VAL A 25 27.41 42.32 -1.16
N VAL A 26 27.28 43.14 -2.19
CA VAL A 26 28.12 43.09 -3.38
C VAL A 26 28.98 44.35 -3.42
N ARG A 27 30.30 44.19 -3.59
CA ARG A 27 31.26 45.30 -3.68
C ARG A 27 31.79 45.43 -5.10
N ARG A 28 32.02 46.67 -5.53
CA ARG A 28 32.65 47.01 -6.81
C ARG A 28 33.97 47.73 -6.56
N GLN A 29 34.97 47.47 -7.40
CA GLN A 29 36.20 48.25 -7.46
C GLN A 29 35.92 49.58 -8.17
N ILE A 30 36.41 50.70 -7.63
CA ILE A 30 36.22 52.02 -8.24
C ILE A 30 37.33 52.21 -9.26
N ASN A 31 37.03 51.99 -10.54
CA ASN A 31 37.91 52.35 -11.65
C ASN A 31 37.52 53.76 -12.14
N ASN A 32 38.51 54.60 -12.45
CA ASN A 32 38.29 56.01 -12.85
C ASN A 32 37.79 56.16 -14.31
N GLU A 33 37.21 55.12 -14.90
CA GLU A 33 36.77 55.13 -16.29
C GLU A 33 35.30 55.59 -16.39
N THR A 34 35.02 56.48 -17.34
CA THR A 34 33.71 57.14 -17.50
C THR A 34 32.58 56.20 -17.93
N ASN A 35 32.87 54.97 -18.37
CA ASN A 35 31.88 53.99 -18.83
C ASN A 35 31.50 52.91 -17.77
N ASP A 36 32.15 52.94 -16.61
CA ASP A 36 32.09 51.88 -15.59
C ASP A 36 30.73 51.80 -14.85
N ALA A 37 29.90 52.85 -14.97
CA ALA A 37 28.54 52.87 -14.40
C ALA A 37 27.56 51.94 -15.14
N GLY A 38 27.65 51.85 -16.46
CA GLY A 38 26.75 51.04 -17.28
C GLY A 38 27.03 49.53 -17.15
N GLU A 39 28.30 49.15 -17.11
CA GLU A 39 28.72 47.75 -16.93
C GLU A 39 28.29 47.22 -15.56
N TRP A 40 28.43 48.02 -14.51
CA TRP A 40 27.98 47.65 -13.17
C TRP A 40 26.46 47.42 -13.10
N GLN A 41 25.67 48.26 -13.76
CA GLN A 41 24.23 48.07 -13.83
C GLN A 41 23.87 46.78 -14.58
N GLY A 42 24.56 46.49 -15.69
CA GLY A 42 24.42 45.25 -16.45
C GLY A 42 24.74 44.03 -15.59
N PHE A 43 25.88 44.05 -14.90
CA PHE A 43 26.28 42.99 -13.97
C PHE A 43 25.23 42.74 -12.88
N ILE A 44 24.73 43.79 -12.21
CA ILE A 44 23.70 43.65 -11.18
C ILE A 44 22.39 43.09 -11.75
N ARG A 45 22.02 43.48 -12.98
CA ARG A 45 20.84 42.94 -13.66
C ARG A 45 21.00 41.44 -13.92
N ASP A 46 22.14 41.03 -14.42
CA ASP A 46 22.41 39.65 -14.80
C ASP A 46 22.54 38.76 -13.56
N LEU A 47 23.13 39.27 -12.48
CA LEU A 47 23.18 38.60 -11.17
C LEU A 47 21.77 38.36 -10.61
N LYS A 48 20.90 39.39 -10.63
CA LYS A 48 19.50 39.25 -10.22
C LYS A 48 18.76 38.22 -11.08
N GLN A 49 18.97 38.24 -12.38
CA GLN A 49 18.34 37.29 -13.30
C GLN A 49 18.82 35.86 -13.05
N THR A 50 20.11 35.69 -12.81
CA THR A 50 20.73 34.39 -12.52
C THR A 50 20.15 33.80 -11.23
N ILE A 51 20.09 34.58 -10.14
CA ILE A 51 19.49 34.14 -8.88
C ILE A 51 18.04 33.68 -9.09
N ARG A 52 17.22 34.49 -9.80
CA ARG A 52 15.83 34.14 -10.08
C ARG A 52 15.71 32.85 -10.90
N LYS A 53 16.50 32.72 -11.96
CA LYS A 53 16.49 31.53 -12.83
C LYS A 53 16.92 30.29 -12.05
N THR A 54 17.98 30.36 -11.25
CA THR A 54 18.47 29.24 -10.44
C THR A 54 17.43 28.80 -9.41
N VAL A 55 16.81 29.73 -8.69
CA VAL A 55 15.76 29.41 -7.71
C VAL A 55 14.55 28.76 -8.40
N SER A 56 14.06 29.32 -9.51
CA SER A 56 12.94 28.73 -10.24
C SER A 56 13.28 27.34 -10.79
N LYS A 57 14.47 27.14 -11.34
CA LYS A 57 14.92 25.85 -11.86
C LYS A 57 14.99 24.80 -10.76
N SER A 58 15.62 25.14 -9.63
CA SER A 58 15.73 24.25 -8.48
C SER A 58 14.36 23.84 -7.93
N LYS A 59 13.41 24.78 -7.78
CA LYS A 59 12.04 24.46 -7.35
C LYS A 59 11.35 23.49 -8.32
N SER A 60 11.46 23.74 -9.62
CA SER A 60 10.87 22.85 -10.64
C SER A 60 11.51 21.46 -10.64
N GLU A 61 12.83 21.36 -10.46
CA GLU A 61 13.55 20.08 -10.37
C GLU A 61 13.11 19.27 -9.13
N VAL A 62 12.99 19.92 -7.96
CA VAL A 62 12.50 19.29 -6.72
C VAL A 62 11.06 18.79 -6.90
N ILE A 63 10.17 19.62 -7.45
CA ILE A 63 8.76 19.23 -7.70
C ILE A 63 8.70 18.05 -8.67
N SER A 64 9.43 18.11 -9.79
CA SER A 64 9.44 17.04 -10.80
C SER A 64 9.93 15.72 -10.22
N THR A 65 10.98 15.77 -9.39
CA THR A 65 11.54 14.59 -8.73
C THR A 65 10.51 13.96 -7.81
N HIS A 66 9.93 14.74 -6.88
CA HIS A 66 8.91 14.22 -5.97
C HIS A 66 7.64 13.74 -6.67
N GLN A 67 7.23 14.39 -7.77
CA GLN A 67 6.07 13.94 -8.54
C GLN A 67 6.33 12.57 -9.19
N SER A 68 7.56 12.31 -9.66
CA SER A 68 7.94 11.00 -10.20
C SER A 68 7.95 9.92 -9.11
N GLU A 69 8.46 10.24 -7.91
CA GLU A 69 8.48 9.34 -6.76
C GLU A 69 7.06 8.98 -6.31
N LEU A 70 6.18 9.99 -6.18
CA LEU A 70 4.77 9.78 -5.84
C LEU A 70 4.04 8.93 -6.88
N SER A 71 4.35 9.11 -8.18
CA SER A 71 3.78 8.27 -9.23
C SER A 71 4.21 6.81 -9.09
N ASN A 72 5.49 6.57 -8.77
CA ASN A 72 6.01 5.22 -8.57
C ASN A 72 5.40 4.54 -7.34
N LEU A 73 5.30 5.28 -6.22
CA LEU A 73 4.64 4.79 -5.01
C LEU A 73 3.18 4.45 -5.27
N LYS A 74 2.46 5.30 -6.02
CA LYS A 74 1.07 5.02 -6.41
C LYS A 74 0.94 3.74 -7.23
N LYS A 75 1.81 3.53 -8.21
CA LYS A 75 1.83 2.29 -9.00
C LYS A 75 2.08 1.05 -8.14
N LEU A 76 2.99 1.16 -7.17
CA LEU A 76 3.30 0.06 -6.26
C LEU A 76 2.10 -0.28 -5.38
N ILE A 77 1.43 0.72 -4.81
CA ILE A 77 0.19 0.55 -4.03
C ILE A 77 -0.93 -0.08 -4.90
N ASP A 78 -1.13 0.43 -6.11
CA ASP A 78 -2.16 -0.08 -7.02
C ASP A 78 -1.88 -1.53 -7.45
N GLY A 79 -0.60 -1.92 -7.58
CA GLY A 79 -0.17 -3.29 -7.86
C GLY A 79 -0.44 -4.23 -6.70
N PHE A 80 0.06 -3.88 -5.50
CA PHE A 80 -0.14 -4.67 -4.28
C PHE A 80 -1.63 -4.88 -3.95
N GLN A 81 -2.45 -3.84 -4.10
CA GLN A 81 -3.88 -3.96 -3.77
C GLN A 81 -4.65 -4.87 -4.72
N LYS A 82 -4.22 -5.02 -5.98
CA LYS A 82 -4.97 -5.80 -6.97
C LYS A 82 -4.53 -7.26 -7.01
N GLU A 83 -3.23 -7.53 -7.05
CA GLU A 83 -2.74 -8.89 -7.26
C GLU A 83 -2.93 -9.74 -6.00
N ASP A 84 -2.47 -9.25 -4.85
CA ASP A 84 -2.56 -10.00 -3.59
C ASP A 84 -4.02 -10.21 -3.14
N PHE A 85 -4.88 -9.20 -3.34
CA PHE A 85 -6.29 -9.32 -2.95
C PHE A 85 -7.05 -10.28 -3.85
N VAL A 86 -6.77 -10.29 -5.16
CA VAL A 86 -7.39 -11.24 -6.10
C VAL A 86 -6.91 -12.65 -5.83
N GLN A 87 -5.62 -12.83 -5.55
CA GLN A 87 -5.05 -14.13 -5.21
C GLN A 87 -5.62 -14.65 -3.88
N LEU A 88 -5.63 -13.85 -2.82
CA LEU A 88 -6.21 -14.22 -1.54
C LEU A 88 -7.70 -14.57 -1.66
N LYS A 89 -8.45 -13.80 -2.45
CA LYS A 89 -9.86 -14.10 -2.72
C LYS A 89 -10.02 -15.43 -3.45
N HIS A 90 -9.12 -15.77 -4.37
CA HIS A 90 -9.15 -17.04 -5.09
C HIS A 90 -8.82 -18.21 -4.17
N GLU A 91 -7.78 -18.09 -3.34
CA GLU A 91 -7.37 -19.10 -2.36
C GLU A 91 -8.49 -19.39 -1.35
N ILE A 92 -9.10 -18.34 -0.77
CA ILE A 92 -10.24 -18.49 0.15
C ILE A 92 -11.42 -19.18 -0.54
N LYS A 93 -11.72 -18.83 -1.79
CA LYS A 93 -12.81 -19.46 -2.54
C LYS A 93 -12.56 -20.95 -2.75
N GLN A 94 -11.34 -21.33 -3.14
CA GLN A 94 -10.97 -22.73 -3.33
C GLN A 94 -11.04 -23.51 -2.01
N GLU A 95 -10.53 -22.95 -0.92
CA GLU A 95 -10.57 -23.61 0.40
C GLU A 95 -12.01 -23.84 0.87
N ILE A 96 -12.89 -22.85 0.68
CA ILE A 96 -14.32 -22.99 0.99
C ILE A 96 -14.97 -24.08 0.11
N GLU A 97 -14.71 -24.08 -1.20
CA GLU A 97 -15.25 -25.10 -2.11
C GLU A 97 -14.81 -26.51 -1.72
N GLN A 98 -13.54 -26.69 -1.34
CA GLN A 98 -13.02 -27.97 -0.85
C GLN A 98 -13.72 -28.40 0.44
N LYS A 99 -13.81 -27.51 1.44
CA LYS A 99 -14.48 -27.81 2.73
C LYS A 99 -15.95 -28.16 2.54
N VAL A 100 -16.67 -27.45 1.67
CA VAL A 100 -18.08 -27.75 1.34
C VAL A 100 -18.21 -29.12 0.69
N GLN A 101 -17.30 -29.47 -0.21
CA GLN A 101 -17.31 -30.79 -0.87
C GLN A 101 -17.05 -31.93 0.12
N THR A 102 -16.12 -31.75 1.07
CA THR A 102 -15.86 -32.72 2.14
C THR A 102 -17.10 -32.91 3.02
N ILE A 103 -17.70 -31.81 3.50
CA ILE A 103 -18.93 -31.87 4.32
C ILE A 103 -20.06 -32.59 3.59
N ARG A 104 -20.19 -32.36 2.28
CA ARG A 104 -21.20 -33.04 1.46
C ARG A 104 -20.96 -34.54 1.40
N GLY A 105 -19.70 -34.95 1.21
CA GLY A 105 -19.32 -36.37 1.24
C GLY A 105 -19.60 -37.03 2.59
N ASP A 106 -19.26 -36.37 3.69
CA ASP A 106 -19.52 -36.87 5.04
C ASP A 106 -21.03 -37.04 5.29
N MET A 107 -21.82 -36.06 4.85
CA MET A 107 -23.28 -36.10 4.98
C MET A 107 -23.93 -37.20 4.13
N ASP A 108 -23.41 -37.44 2.92
CA ASP A 108 -23.85 -38.56 2.09
C ASP A 108 -23.50 -39.90 2.73
N GLY A 109 -22.30 -40.03 3.34
CA GLY A 109 -21.90 -41.22 4.09
C GLY A 109 -22.83 -41.49 5.29
N LEU A 110 -23.08 -40.46 6.10
CA LEU A 110 -23.93 -40.54 7.28
C LEU A 110 -25.39 -40.90 6.92
N LYS A 111 -25.88 -40.40 5.77
CA LYS A 111 -27.19 -40.78 5.22
C LYS A 111 -27.26 -42.26 4.85
N VAL A 112 -26.18 -42.83 4.32
CA VAL A 112 -26.10 -44.27 4.00
C VAL A 112 -26.10 -45.11 5.27
N GLU A 113 -25.31 -44.74 6.28
CA GLU A 113 -25.28 -45.43 7.57
C GLU A 113 -26.65 -45.44 8.25
N ILE A 114 -27.31 -44.27 8.37
CA ILE A 114 -28.65 -44.17 8.95
C ILE A 114 -29.65 -45.06 8.21
N LYS A 115 -29.56 -45.12 6.87
CA LYS A 115 -30.45 -45.98 6.08
C LYS A 115 -30.19 -47.46 6.39
N GLY A 116 -28.93 -47.86 6.48
CA GLY A 116 -28.54 -49.22 6.87
C GLY A 116 -29.09 -49.60 8.25
N ASP A 117 -28.91 -48.73 9.24
CA ASP A 117 -29.43 -48.92 10.59
C ASP A 117 -30.97 -49.01 10.61
N MET A 118 -31.64 -48.16 9.83
CA MET A 118 -33.11 -48.18 9.71
C MET A 118 -33.61 -49.50 9.11
N ASP A 119 -32.94 -50.01 8.09
CA ASP A 119 -33.32 -51.27 7.45
C ASP A 119 -33.04 -52.46 8.38
N PHE A 120 -31.92 -52.46 9.11
CA PHE A 120 -31.64 -53.45 10.16
C PHE A 120 -32.71 -53.46 11.27
N LEU A 121 -33.12 -52.28 11.75
CA LEU A 121 -34.18 -52.14 12.75
C LEU A 121 -35.52 -52.66 12.24
N LYS A 122 -35.91 -52.35 10.99
CA LYS A 122 -37.13 -52.89 10.38
C LYS A 122 -37.11 -54.41 10.32
N THR A 123 -35.99 -55.01 9.91
CA THR A 123 -35.84 -56.47 9.86
C THR A 123 -35.95 -57.08 11.25
N SER A 124 -35.27 -56.49 12.23
CA SER A 124 -35.28 -56.96 13.62
C SER A 124 -36.69 -56.92 14.23
N ILE A 125 -37.41 -55.81 14.04
CA ILE A 125 -38.80 -55.67 14.50
C ILE A 125 -39.71 -56.70 13.80
N SER A 126 -39.56 -56.88 12.49
CA SER A 126 -40.36 -57.86 11.74
C SER A 126 -40.18 -59.28 12.24
N GLN A 127 -38.93 -59.67 12.57
CA GLN A 127 -38.62 -60.98 13.16
C GLN A 127 -39.23 -61.16 14.55
N ILE A 128 -39.18 -60.13 15.41
CA ILE A 128 -39.81 -60.16 16.74
C ILE A 128 -41.32 -60.34 16.61
N LEU A 129 -41.96 -59.57 15.71
CA LEU A 129 -43.40 -59.66 15.46
C LEU A 129 -43.81 -61.04 14.94
N GLN A 130 -43.04 -61.64 14.02
CA GLN A 130 -43.30 -63.01 13.56
C GLN A 130 -43.19 -64.04 14.69
N LYS A 131 -42.16 -63.94 15.53
CA LYS A 131 -42.01 -64.84 16.68
C LYS A 131 -43.18 -64.74 17.67
N LEU A 132 -43.64 -63.52 17.97
CA LEU A 132 -44.79 -63.30 18.85
C LEU A 132 -46.08 -63.88 18.26
N ASN A 133 -46.33 -63.66 16.96
CA ASN A 133 -47.55 -64.13 16.30
C ASN A 133 -47.63 -65.66 16.21
N ASN A 134 -46.48 -66.32 16.08
CA ASN A 134 -46.41 -67.79 16.07
C ASN A 134 -46.58 -68.40 17.48
N GLN A 135 -46.20 -67.69 18.55
CA GLN A 135 -46.40 -68.15 19.93
C GLN A 135 -47.86 -68.04 20.40
N SER A 136 -48.66 -67.13 19.83
CA SER A 136 -50.09 -67.01 20.11
C SER A 136 -50.97 -68.05 19.39
N ALA A 137 -50.41 -68.85 18.47
CA ALA A 137 -51.14 -69.87 17.73
C ALA A 137 -51.03 -71.30 18.35
N ASP A 138 -50.15 -71.48 19.35
CA ASP A 138 -49.88 -72.75 20.04
C ASP A 138 -50.52 -72.85 21.45
N ILE A 139 -51.50 -71.99 21.76
CA ILE A 139 -52.34 -72.02 22.99
C ILE A 139 -53.80 -72.11 22.57
#